data_AF-A0A382Q6H7-F1
#
_entry.id   AF-A0A382Q6H7-F1
#
_cell.length_a   1.000
_cell.length_b   1.000
_cell.length_c   1.000
_cell.angle_alpha   90.00
_cell.angle_beta   90.00
_cell.angle_gamma   90.00
#
_symmetry.space_group_name_H-M   'P 1'
#
loop_
_entity.id
_entity.type
_entity.pdbx_description
1 polymer ?
#
loop_
_entity_poly.entity_id
_entity_poly.type
_entity_poly.pdbx_seq_one_letter_code
_entity_poly.pdbx_strand_id
1 'polypeptide(L)'
;EITNNEELSMNVRAQAINILSKKNSTDLVDYFIKVLDNPSINNQLNNYTHMIFEEFEDPRMMMSLVESYQVGKSEYHRLLNTLIDAMGNYDSSQIKDALLEIAKDSENPHHIRIKAINSLIDLVDENIVNDMLVMLENPDNYKYYNEIITLIKSFGDSKTMNDNLRKVAFQAMKNHKSEE
;
A
#
# COMPACT_ATOMS: atom_id res chain seq x y z
N GLU A 1 16.42 -26.83 0.70
CA GLU A 1 17.53 -26.10 0.01
C GLU A 1 18.44 -25.46 1.04
N ILE A 2 19.75 -25.39 0.78
CA ILE A 2 20.76 -24.84 1.73
C ILE A 2 20.43 -23.38 2.11
N THR A 3 19.95 -22.59 1.17
CA THR A 3 19.65 -21.15 1.35
C THR A 3 18.51 -20.89 2.35
N ASN A 4 17.59 -21.84 2.54
CA ASN A 4 16.40 -21.72 3.40
C ASN A 4 16.52 -22.50 4.72
N ASN A 5 17.66 -23.14 4.99
CA ASN A 5 17.83 -23.95 6.20
C ASN A 5 18.24 -23.08 7.39
N GLU A 6 17.31 -22.83 8.31
CA GLU A 6 17.52 -22.04 9.53
C GLU A 6 18.58 -22.64 10.47
N GLU A 7 18.83 -23.95 10.42
CA GLU A 7 19.86 -24.63 11.22
C GLU A 7 21.30 -24.32 10.76
N LEU A 8 21.48 -23.84 9.52
CA LEU A 8 22.78 -23.45 9.00
C LEU A 8 23.16 -22.03 9.43
N SER A 9 24.45 -21.72 9.48
CA SER A 9 24.89 -20.35 9.78
C SER A 9 24.56 -19.41 8.61
N MET A 10 24.38 -18.12 8.94
CA MET A 10 24.12 -17.08 7.94
C MET A 10 25.22 -17.03 6.86
N ASN A 11 26.50 -17.21 7.24
CA ASN A 11 27.62 -17.26 6.29
C ASN A 11 27.52 -18.42 5.30
N VAL A 12 27.10 -19.61 5.75
CA VAL A 12 26.91 -20.78 4.87
C VAL A 12 25.76 -20.53 3.90
N ARG A 13 24.66 -19.94 4.38
CA ARG A 13 23.54 -19.54 3.52
C ARG A 13 23.96 -18.48 2.51
N ALA A 14 24.72 -17.47 2.92
CA ALA A 14 25.20 -16.38 2.07
C ALA A 14 26.17 -16.85 0.97
N GLN A 15 27.07 -17.80 1.28
CA GLN A 15 27.92 -18.41 0.25
C GLN A 15 27.11 -19.17 -0.80
N ALA A 16 26.05 -19.88 -0.38
CA ALA A 16 25.15 -20.54 -1.33
C ALA A 16 24.44 -19.52 -2.24
N ILE A 17 23.99 -18.38 -1.69
CA ILE A 17 23.41 -17.27 -2.45
C ILE A 17 24.41 -16.70 -3.47
N ASN A 18 25.68 -16.52 -3.08
CA ASN A 18 26.76 -16.10 -3.97
C ASN A 18 27.05 -17.07 -5.12
N ILE A 19 26.89 -18.36 -4.88
CA ILE A 19 27.01 -19.35 -5.96
C ILE A 19 25.81 -19.26 -6.90
N LEU A 20 24.59 -18.99 -6.39
CA LEU A 20 23.38 -18.83 -7.19
C LEU A 20 23.42 -17.57 -8.06
N SER A 21 23.89 -16.43 -7.51
CA SER A 21 23.96 -15.17 -8.28
C SER A 21 24.85 -15.30 -9.52
N LYS A 22 25.99 -15.96 -9.38
CA LYS A 22 26.94 -16.24 -10.48
C LYS A 22 26.36 -17.12 -11.59
N LYS A 23 25.28 -17.84 -11.32
CA LYS A 23 24.58 -18.68 -12.29
C LYS A 23 23.43 -17.96 -13.01
N ASN A 24 23.16 -16.69 -12.72
CA ASN A 24 22.02 -15.93 -13.25
C ASN A 24 20.66 -16.66 -13.10
N SER A 25 20.48 -17.46 -12.04
CA SER A 25 19.25 -18.22 -11.84
C SER A 25 18.10 -17.32 -11.39
N THR A 26 16.90 -17.52 -11.95
CA THR A 26 15.64 -16.95 -11.45
C THR A 26 15.40 -17.29 -9.97
N ASP A 27 15.98 -18.40 -9.51
CA ASP A 27 15.93 -18.92 -8.15
C ASP A 27 16.36 -17.89 -7.07
N LEU A 28 17.14 -16.86 -7.43
CA LEU A 28 17.57 -15.83 -6.50
C LEU A 28 16.43 -14.88 -6.10
N VAL A 29 15.54 -14.56 -7.05
CA VAL A 29 14.34 -13.76 -6.78
C VAL A 29 13.38 -14.56 -5.90
N ASP A 30 13.10 -15.80 -6.27
CA ASP A 30 12.23 -16.70 -5.50
C ASP A 30 12.75 -16.92 -4.07
N TYR A 31 14.07 -16.95 -3.89
CA TYR A 31 14.67 -17.02 -2.57
C TYR A 31 14.38 -15.77 -1.72
N PHE A 32 14.63 -14.57 -2.23
CA PHE A 32 14.40 -13.35 -1.48
C PHE A 32 12.89 -13.10 -1.23
N ILE A 33 12.00 -13.54 -2.12
CA ILE A 33 10.55 -13.56 -1.85
C ILE A 33 10.26 -14.41 -0.60
N LYS A 34 10.81 -15.63 -0.50
CA LYS A 34 10.62 -16.49 0.70
C LYS A 34 11.17 -15.86 1.98
N VAL A 35 12.28 -15.11 1.88
CA VAL A 35 12.86 -14.38 3.03
C VAL A 35 11.92 -13.25 3.49
N LEU A 36 11.32 -12.53 2.55
CA LEU A 36 10.36 -11.44 2.84
C LEU A 36 9.05 -11.97 3.43
N ASP A 37 8.56 -13.09 2.92
CA ASP A 37 7.28 -13.70 3.34
C ASP A 37 7.35 -14.39 4.71
N ASN A 38 8.55 -14.73 5.20
CA ASN A 38 8.72 -15.42 6.48
C ASN A 38 9.17 -14.44 7.58
N PRO A 39 8.30 -14.10 8.57
CA PRO A 39 8.64 -13.17 9.66
C PRO A 39 9.85 -13.60 10.50
N SER A 40 10.10 -14.91 10.63
CA SER A 40 11.27 -15.46 11.35
C SER A 40 12.58 -15.11 10.63
N ILE A 41 12.55 -15.10 9.30
CA ILE A 41 13.71 -14.87 8.43
C ILE A 41 13.85 -13.39 8.06
N ASN A 42 12.75 -12.63 7.97
CA ASN A 42 12.75 -11.20 7.61
C ASN A 42 13.59 -10.33 8.56
N ASN A 43 13.72 -10.71 9.84
CA ASN A 43 14.67 -10.05 10.76
C ASN A 43 16.13 -10.06 10.26
N GLN A 44 16.46 -10.98 9.34
CA GLN A 44 17.78 -11.09 8.71
C GLN A 44 17.90 -10.29 7.41
N LEU A 45 16.83 -9.64 6.91
CA LEU A 45 16.84 -8.87 5.66
C LEU A 45 17.86 -7.74 5.68
N ASN A 46 18.01 -7.06 6.82
CA ASN A 46 19.03 -6.02 6.99
C ASN A 46 20.44 -6.60 6.88
N ASN A 47 20.67 -7.79 7.45
CA ASN A 47 21.96 -8.47 7.36
C ASN A 47 22.23 -8.96 5.94
N TYR A 48 21.21 -9.49 5.24
CA TYR A 48 21.35 -9.88 3.83
C TYR A 48 21.63 -8.67 2.93
N THR A 49 20.94 -7.54 3.18
CA THR A 49 21.21 -6.26 2.51
C THR A 49 22.68 -5.86 2.74
N HIS A 50 23.15 -5.84 3.98
CA HIS A 50 24.55 -5.50 4.29
C HIS A 50 25.55 -6.43 3.57
N MET A 51 25.34 -7.75 3.61
CA MET A 51 26.22 -8.69 2.89
C MET A 51 26.22 -8.47 1.38
N ILE A 52 25.06 -8.22 0.77
CA ILE A 52 24.94 -7.99 -0.68
C ILE A 52 25.63 -6.69 -1.08
N PHE A 53 25.40 -5.61 -0.33
CA PHE A 53 25.87 -4.28 -0.70
C PHE A 53 27.30 -3.98 -0.27
N GLU A 54 27.80 -4.57 0.81
CA GLU A 54 29.13 -4.28 1.35
C GLU A 54 30.14 -5.44 1.20
N GLU A 55 29.70 -6.70 1.15
CA GLU A 55 30.63 -7.84 1.05
C GLU A 55 30.72 -8.41 -0.38
N PHE A 56 29.58 -8.64 -1.03
CA PHE A 56 29.55 -9.29 -2.34
C PHE A 56 29.66 -8.31 -3.51
N GLU A 57 29.14 -7.08 -3.33
CA GLU A 57 29.11 -6.03 -4.35
C GLU A 57 28.58 -6.52 -5.72
N ASP A 58 27.65 -7.50 -5.72
CA ASP A 58 27.13 -8.14 -6.93
C ASP A 58 25.87 -7.44 -7.44
N PRO A 59 25.92 -6.75 -8.61
CA PRO A 59 24.77 -6.02 -9.14
C PRO A 59 23.55 -6.91 -9.42
N ARG A 60 23.76 -8.19 -9.76
CA ARG A 60 22.63 -9.11 -10.00
C ARG A 60 21.91 -9.43 -8.71
N MET A 61 22.63 -9.61 -7.60
CA MET A 61 22.00 -9.81 -6.29
C MET A 61 21.21 -8.58 -5.84
N MET A 62 21.79 -7.39 -6.01
CA MET A 62 21.11 -6.14 -5.69
C MET A 62 19.80 -6.02 -6.48
N MET A 63 19.85 -6.28 -7.79
CA MET A 63 18.66 -6.26 -8.64
C MET A 63 17.64 -7.32 -8.24
N SER A 64 18.05 -8.54 -7.91
CA SER A 64 17.11 -9.57 -7.45
C SER A 64 16.45 -9.22 -6.12
N LEU A 65 17.14 -8.53 -5.21
CA LEU A 65 16.54 -8.03 -3.97
C LEU A 65 15.50 -6.94 -4.26
N VAL A 66 15.81 -6.00 -5.16
CA VAL A 66 14.88 -4.97 -5.62
C VAL A 66 13.66 -5.60 -6.29
N GLU A 67 13.85 -6.54 -7.23
CA GLU A 67 12.80 -7.29 -7.92
C GLU A 67 11.88 -8.00 -6.91
N SER A 68 12.46 -8.68 -5.92
CA SER A 68 11.70 -9.41 -4.89
C SER A 68 10.87 -8.48 -4.01
N TYR A 69 11.43 -7.33 -3.63
CA TYR A 69 10.70 -6.30 -2.91
C TYR A 69 9.51 -5.75 -3.71
N GLN A 70 9.69 -5.51 -5.03
CA GLN A 70 8.60 -5.07 -5.89
C GLN A 70 7.51 -6.14 -6.02
N VAL A 71 7.88 -7.42 -6.13
CA VAL A 71 6.91 -8.54 -6.13
C VAL A 71 6.13 -8.58 -4.82
N GLY A 72 6.81 -8.51 -3.67
CA GLY A 72 6.15 -8.48 -2.35
C GLY A 72 5.18 -7.30 -2.22
N LYS A 73 5.58 -6.10 -2.65
CA LYS A 73 4.72 -4.91 -2.67
C LYS A 73 3.50 -5.09 -3.59
N SER A 74 3.67 -5.72 -4.76
CA SER A 74 2.56 -6.04 -5.66
C SER A 74 1.58 -7.03 -5.03
N GLU A 75 2.07 -8.09 -4.40
CA GLU A 75 1.23 -9.09 -3.73
C GLU A 75 0.49 -8.51 -2.53
N TYR A 76 1.14 -7.63 -1.75
CA TYR A 76 0.48 -6.88 -0.67
C TYR A 76 -0.71 -6.07 -1.20
N HIS A 77 -0.52 -5.30 -2.27
CA HIS A 77 -1.62 -4.53 -2.87
C HIS A 77 -2.72 -5.42 -3.46
N ARG A 78 -2.36 -6.58 -4.04
CA ARG A 78 -3.33 -7.56 -4.55
C ARG A 78 -4.18 -8.11 -3.42
N LEU A 79 -3.57 -8.49 -2.29
CA LEU A 79 -4.29 -8.97 -1.11
C LEU A 79 -5.18 -7.87 -0.53
N LEU A 80 -4.65 -6.65 -0.37
CA LEU A 80 -5.42 -5.50 0.11
C LEU A 80 -6.64 -5.24 -0.79
N ASN A 81 -6.48 -5.31 -2.11
CA ASN A 81 -7.59 -5.21 -3.06
C ASN A 81 -8.68 -6.27 -2.81
N THR A 82 -8.30 -7.51 -2.54
CA THR A 82 -9.25 -8.60 -2.23
C THR A 82 -9.94 -8.38 -0.89
N LEU A 83 -9.22 -7.89 0.11
CA LEU A 83 -9.80 -7.57 1.42
C LEU A 83 -10.81 -6.43 1.32
N ILE A 84 -10.52 -5.38 0.56
CA ILE A 84 -11.46 -4.27 0.30
C ILE A 84 -12.75 -4.79 -0.36
N ASP A 85 -12.64 -5.68 -1.36
CA ASP A 85 -13.81 -6.31 -1.98
C ASP A 85 -14.65 -7.08 -0.97
N ALA A 86 -14.00 -7.87 -0.11
CA ALA A 86 -14.69 -8.63 0.92
C ALA A 86 -15.39 -7.69 1.92
N MET A 87 -14.67 -6.67 2.39
CA MET A 87 -15.12 -5.66 3.35
C MET A 87 -16.36 -4.91 2.88
N GLY A 88 -16.46 -4.55 1.60
CA GLY A 88 -17.64 -3.85 1.05
C GLY A 88 -18.97 -4.59 1.24
N ASN A 89 -18.96 -5.89 1.55
CA ASN A 89 -20.16 -6.69 1.76
C ASN A 89 -20.60 -6.78 3.24
N TYR A 90 -19.90 -6.13 4.18
CA TYR A 90 -20.18 -6.22 5.60
C TYR A 90 -20.51 -4.86 6.22
N ASP A 91 -21.79 -4.64 6.51
CA ASP A 91 -22.25 -3.45 7.22
C ASP A 91 -21.91 -3.55 8.71
N SER A 92 -20.70 -3.10 9.06
CA SER A 92 -20.27 -2.93 10.45
C SER A 92 -19.40 -1.69 10.59
N SER A 93 -19.47 -1.04 11.76
CA SER A 93 -18.69 0.18 12.04
C SER A 93 -17.19 -0.07 11.86
N GLN A 94 -16.66 -1.21 12.33
CA GLN A 94 -15.23 -1.49 12.20
C GLN A 94 -14.76 -1.58 10.74
N ILE A 95 -15.63 -2.11 9.86
CA ILE A 95 -15.32 -2.26 8.44
C ILE A 95 -15.36 -0.90 7.73
N LYS A 96 -16.32 -0.04 8.09
CA LYS A 96 -16.39 1.35 7.60
C LYS A 96 -15.15 2.14 8.01
N ASP A 97 -14.75 2.04 9.27
CA ASP A 97 -13.55 2.71 9.80
C ASP A 97 -12.29 2.25 9.06
N ALA A 98 -12.13 0.93 8.87
CA ALA A 98 -10.99 0.38 8.11
C ALA A 98 -10.97 0.85 6.64
N LEU A 99 -12.12 0.88 5.96
CA LEU A 99 -12.21 1.41 4.59
C LEU A 99 -11.86 2.91 4.53
N LEU A 100 -12.28 3.70 5.52
CA LEU A 100 -11.95 5.11 5.64
C LEU A 100 -10.44 5.32 5.84
N GLU A 101 -9.80 4.54 6.72
CA GLU A 101 -8.35 4.58 6.92
C GLU A 101 -7.61 4.29 5.60
N ILE A 102 -7.98 3.22 4.90
CA ILE A 102 -7.38 2.86 3.61
C ILE A 102 -7.58 3.98 2.57
N ALA A 103 -8.78 4.57 2.50
CA ALA A 103 -9.11 5.65 1.58
C ALA A 103 -8.33 6.95 1.87
N LYS A 104 -8.03 7.23 3.14
CA LYS A 104 -7.37 8.48 3.59
C LYS A 104 -5.85 8.40 3.59
N ASP A 105 -5.27 7.21 3.73
CA ASP A 105 -3.82 7.00 3.78
C ASP A 105 -3.14 7.45 2.48
N SER A 106 -2.21 8.40 2.55
CA SER A 106 -1.48 8.93 1.40
C SER A 106 -0.42 7.97 0.85
N GLU A 107 0.04 7.00 1.65
CA GLU A 107 1.02 5.99 1.23
C GLU A 107 0.40 4.91 0.33
N ASN A 108 -0.93 4.76 0.42
CA ASN A 108 -1.68 3.83 -0.39
C ASN A 108 -1.73 4.27 -1.88
N PRO A 109 -1.50 3.35 -2.83
CA PRO A 109 -1.59 3.66 -4.25
C PRO A 109 -2.97 4.20 -4.64
N HIS A 110 -3.00 5.07 -5.65
CA HIS A 110 -4.21 5.70 -6.14
C HIS A 110 -5.37 4.72 -6.38
N HIS A 111 -5.10 3.57 -6.99
CA HIS A 111 -6.13 2.57 -7.28
C HIS A 111 -6.70 1.88 -6.03
N ILE A 112 -5.92 1.63 -4.95
CA ILE A 112 -6.49 1.03 -3.73
C ILE A 112 -7.38 2.05 -3.02
N ARG A 113 -6.98 3.34 -3.02
CA ARG A 113 -7.76 4.41 -2.40
C ARG A 113 -9.09 4.61 -3.12
N ILE A 114 -9.08 4.67 -4.45
CA ILE A 114 -10.31 4.68 -5.26
C ILE A 114 -11.20 3.49 -4.93
N LYS A 115 -10.61 2.30 -4.83
CA LYS A 115 -11.38 1.09 -4.54
C LYS A 115 -12.03 1.15 -3.16
N ALA A 116 -11.31 1.59 -2.13
CA ALA A 116 -11.84 1.78 -0.79
C ALA A 116 -12.97 2.83 -0.76
N ILE A 117 -12.81 3.96 -1.45
CA ILE A 117 -13.87 4.98 -1.60
C ILE A 117 -15.11 4.36 -2.25
N ASN A 118 -14.94 3.60 -3.33
CA ASN A 118 -16.07 2.98 -4.01
C ASN A 118 -16.77 1.92 -3.14
N SER A 119 -16.03 1.15 -2.35
CA SER A 119 -16.59 0.19 -1.39
C SER A 119 -17.39 0.85 -0.26
N LEU A 120 -17.18 2.14 0.02
CA LEU A 120 -17.96 2.89 1.01
C LEU A 120 -19.31 3.38 0.46
N ILE A 121 -19.55 3.36 -0.85
CA ILE A 121 -20.78 3.88 -1.48
C ILE A 121 -22.03 3.17 -0.93
N ASP A 122 -21.98 1.86 -0.81
CA ASP A 122 -23.09 1.02 -0.33
C ASP A 122 -23.22 1.03 1.21
N LEU A 123 -22.21 1.56 1.90
CA LEU A 123 -22.12 1.60 3.36
C LEU A 123 -22.29 3.03 3.92
N VAL A 124 -22.55 3.99 3.04
CA VAL A 124 -22.42 5.43 3.32
C VAL A 124 -23.34 5.91 4.43
N ASP A 125 -22.79 6.73 5.31
CA ASP A 125 -23.51 7.46 6.34
C ASP A 125 -22.94 8.90 6.48
N GLU A 126 -23.54 9.69 7.37
CA GLU A 126 -23.15 11.09 7.58
C GLU A 126 -21.69 11.23 8.00
N ASN A 127 -21.13 10.29 8.78
CA ASN A 127 -19.74 10.34 9.21
C ASN A 127 -18.80 10.14 8.02
N ILE A 128 -19.06 9.12 7.20
CA ILE A 128 -18.30 8.86 5.97
C ILE A 128 -18.33 10.09 5.05
N VAL A 129 -19.50 10.72 4.87
CA VAL A 129 -19.64 11.94 4.05
C VAL A 129 -18.77 13.07 4.60
N ASN A 130 -18.80 13.30 5.91
CA ASN A 130 -17.99 14.32 6.54
C ASN A 130 -16.48 14.05 6.39
N ASP A 131 -16.06 12.80 6.54
CA ASP A 131 -14.66 12.40 6.36
C ASP A 131 -14.17 12.57 4.93
N MET A 132 -15.02 12.24 3.95
CA MET A 132 -14.71 12.42 2.52
C MET A 132 -14.67 13.89 2.13
N LEU A 133 -15.51 14.74 2.74
CA LEU A 133 -15.42 16.20 2.59
C LEU A 133 -14.10 16.75 3.12
N VAL A 134 -13.67 16.34 4.32
CA VAL A 134 -12.39 16.77 4.90
C VAL A 134 -11.22 16.34 4.03
N MET A 135 -11.29 15.17 3.40
CA MET A 135 -10.25 14.72 2.47
C MET A 135 -10.02 15.70 1.31
N LEU A 136 -11.06 16.39 0.84
CA LEU A 136 -10.98 17.42 -0.21
C LEU A 136 -10.40 18.76 0.26
N GLU A 137 -10.15 18.96 1.56
CA GLU A 137 -9.43 20.15 2.03
C GLU A 137 -7.94 20.11 1.65
N ASN A 138 -7.40 18.94 1.33
CA ASN A 138 -6.06 18.82 0.75
C ASN A 138 -6.14 18.90 -0.78
N PRO A 139 -5.45 19.86 -1.43
CA PRO A 139 -5.46 20.02 -2.88
C PRO A 139 -5.01 18.75 -3.64
N ASP A 140 -4.08 17.97 -3.10
CA ASP A 140 -3.57 16.75 -3.75
C ASP A 140 -4.62 15.62 -3.83
N ASN A 141 -5.68 15.71 -3.02
CA ASN A 141 -6.76 14.74 -3.03
C ASN A 141 -7.83 15.02 -4.10
N TYR A 142 -7.73 16.12 -4.85
CA TYR A 142 -8.67 16.40 -5.96
C TYR A 142 -8.65 15.36 -7.07
N LYS A 143 -7.59 14.54 -7.17
CA LYS A 143 -7.56 13.36 -8.05
C LYS A 143 -8.60 12.29 -7.71
N TYR A 144 -9.23 12.35 -6.54
CA TYR A 144 -10.32 11.46 -6.09
C TYR A 144 -11.70 12.15 -6.09
N TYR A 145 -11.78 13.36 -6.65
CA TYR A 145 -12.98 14.19 -6.55
C TYR A 145 -14.21 13.48 -7.11
N ASN A 146 -14.10 12.78 -8.25
CA ASN A 146 -15.25 12.14 -8.88
C ASN A 146 -15.81 11.00 -8.03
N GLU A 147 -14.94 10.18 -7.44
CA GLU A 147 -15.29 9.08 -6.55
C GLU A 147 -15.94 9.61 -5.27
N ILE A 148 -15.33 10.63 -4.65
CA ILE A 148 -15.86 11.29 -3.45
C ILE A 148 -17.24 11.89 -3.71
N ILE A 149 -17.43 12.62 -4.81
CA ILE A 149 -18.73 13.21 -5.14
C ILE A 149 -19.78 12.14 -5.42
N THR A 150 -19.40 11.05 -6.08
CA THR A 150 -20.31 9.92 -6.34
C THR A 150 -20.78 9.30 -5.04
N LEU A 151 -19.86 9.04 -4.11
CA LEU A 151 -20.18 8.56 -2.76
C LEU A 151 -21.11 9.51 -2.02
N ILE A 152 -20.82 10.81 -2.03
CA ILE A 152 -21.64 11.70 -1.23
C ILE A 152 -23.06 11.85 -1.81
N LYS A 153 -23.18 11.80 -3.13
CA LYS A 153 -24.49 11.77 -3.80
C LYS A 153 -25.29 10.50 -3.51
N SER A 154 -24.64 9.36 -3.24
CA SER A 154 -25.37 8.13 -2.87
C SER A 154 -26.03 8.24 -1.50
N PHE A 155 -25.49 9.06 -0.57
CA PHE A 155 -26.13 9.37 0.71
C PHE A 155 -27.35 10.29 0.54
N GLY A 156 -27.29 11.22 -0.42
CA GLY A 156 -28.43 12.03 -0.86
C GLY A 156 -28.06 13.45 -1.28
N ASP A 157 -28.81 13.99 -2.25
CA ASP A 157 -28.63 15.37 -2.72
C ASP A 157 -29.32 16.37 -1.77
N SER A 158 -28.53 17.19 -1.06
CA SER A 158 -29.03 18.31 -0.26
C SER A 158 -28.38 19.63 -0.65
N LYS A 159 -29.11 20.74 -0.50
CA LYS A 159 -28.56 22.09 -0.71
C LYS A 159 -27.34 22.35 0.20
N THR A 160 -27.38 21.83 1.42
CA THR A 160 -26.30 21.87 2.41
C THR A 160 -25.02 21.24 1.85
N MET A 161 -25.14 20.20 1.03
CA MET A 161 -24.01 19.50 0.44
C MET A 161 -23.21 20.39 -0.51
N ASN A 162 -23.89 21.09 -1.42
CA ASN A 162 -23.24 22.01 -2.35
C ASN A 162 -22.51 23.15 -1.62
N ASP A 163 -23.06 23.63 -0.52
CA ASP A 163 -22.42 24.67 0.30
C ASP A 163 -21.18 24.12 1.01
N ASN A 164 -21.21 22.88 1.50
CA ASN A 164 -20.05 22.22 2.08
C ASN A 164 -18.95 21.97 1.04
N LEU A 165 -19.29 21.54 -0.18
CA LEU A 165 -18.32 21.39 -1.28
C LEU A 165 -17.61 22.70 -1.61
N ARG A 166 -18.35 23.81 -1.65
CA ARG A 166 -17.75 25.14 -1.88
C ARG A 166 -16.80 25.53 -0.75
N LYS A 167 -17.16 25.22 0.50
CA LYS A 167 -16.30 25.50 1.67
C LYS A 167 -15.00 24.71 1.60
N VAL A 168 -15.06 23.39 1.39
CA VAL A 168 -13.84 22.56 1.34
C VAL A 168 -12.96 22.95 0.14
N ALA A 169 -13.56 23.31 -0.99
CA ALA A 169 -12.80 23.80 -2.15
C ALA A 169 -12.10 25.13 -1.89
N PHE A 170 -12.74 26.03 -1.15
CA PHE A 170 -12.10 27.26 -0.72
C PHE A 170 -10.95 27.00 0.26
N GLN A 171 -11.09 26.02 1.16
CA GLN A 171 -10.01 25.63 2.06
C GLN A 171 -8.84 24.98 1.31
N ALA A 172 -9.10 24.09 0.36
CA ALA A 172 -8.05 23.51 -0.47
C ALA A 172 -7.25 24.57 -1.23
N MET A 173 -7.93 25.57 -1.79
CA MET A 173 -7.29 26.71 -2.44
C MET A 173 -6.39 27.50 -1.49
N LYS A 174 -6.79 27.66 -0.22
CA LYS A 174 -5.97 28.32 0.81
C LYS A 174 -4.74 27.49 1.18
N ASN A 175 -4.93 26.19 1.39
CA ASN A 175 -3.87 25.26 1.76
C ASN A 175 -2.80 25.19 0.67
N HIS A 176 -3.21 25.15 -0.60
CA HIS A 176 -2.29 25.20 -1.73
C HIS A 176 -1.40 26.46 -1.73
N LYS A 177 -1.98 27.63 -1.44
CA LYS A 177 -1.25 28.91 -1.39
C LYS A 177 -0.31 29.05 -0.20
N SER A 178 -0.51 28.29 0.87
CA SER A 178 0.40 28.30 2.04
C SER A 178 1.61 27.40 1.88
N GLU A 179 1.60 26.50 0.89
CA GLU A 179 2.69 25.58 0.58
C GLU A 179 3.67 26.14 -0.47
N GLU A 180 3.28 27.22 -1.17
CA GLU A 180 4.12 28.04 -2.08
C GLU A 180 4.94 29.11 -1.33
#